data_AF-A0A4Q2FFW2-F1
#
_entry.id   AF-A0A4Q2FFW2-F1
#
_cell.length_a   1.000
_cell.length_b   1.000
_cell.length_c   1.000
_cell.angle_alpha   90.00
_cell.angle_beta   90.00
_cell.angle_gamma   90.00
#
_symmetry.space_group_name_H-M   'P 1'
#
loop_
_entity.id
_entity.type
_entity.pdbx_description
1 polymer ?
#
loop_
_entity_poly.entity_id
_entity_poly.type
_entity_poly.pdbx_seq_one_letter_code
_entity_poly.pdbx_strand_id
1 'polypeptide(L)'
;MKSYKRSLFWKCKSVLLTAALASVVVAVGQVSADEVKKPSQTANDLAQTSSDTAKQTPSSKLADETVKEIQAKATTPVVPADKAQPGDVVKVATTSTKPKVDTKENETGTEAVAKAEASVNVETTILAAKGTPVGEKAPVVTTKTASDHIETDEYVADVTQTVKKTRIEKVLKEADVTITKQLSGTADIVFAIDKSVSMDSSIQNVMQNIENFVRDLASKKVDARLGLIAYESAKDVQYFDFNGSKFTKNVEEYIKALKSIRTGGGIEEPTAPLHHIATSKDYDWSTASNNRRFAFLITDEGIDFSTPGIPTVDETIKALKAANISLSVVGMKYKEATFKPLVEGTKGLYLDMSQEFSSLLNRDFTNHVVKTVQEGRVYRVVNEKYDFLAEAHVVLKPKAPVQNPVEVKPVGNTTPVYHTETVSKKAELPKTGTQASSGLAAAGLVLLAAVSGLTVVTKKEEK
;
A
#
# COMPACT_ATOMS: atom_id res chain seq x y z
N MET A 1 -15.76 26.10 -26.24
CA MET A 1 -16.53 24.84 -26.13
C MET A 1 -15.57 23.69 -25.91
N LYS A 2 -15.48 23.14 -24.69
CA LYS A 2 -14.71 21.92 -24.40
C LYS A 2 -15.67 20.90 -23.79
N SER A 3 -15.91 19.81 -24.50
CA SER A 3 -16.87 18.77 -24.15
C SER A 3 -16.40 17.99 -22.92
N TYR A 4 -17.17 18.07 -21.83
CA TYR A 4 -17.03 17.16 -20.71
C TYR A 4 -17.57 15.78 -21.11
N LYS A 5 -16.68 14.85 -21.48
CA LYS A 5 -17.02 13.42 -21.46
C LYS A 5 -17.05 12.95 -20.00
N ARG A 6 -18.17 13.16 -19.32
CA ARG A 6 -18.48 12.48 -18.04
C ARG A 6 -18.62 10.98 -18.34
N SER A 7 -17.72 10.20 -17.74
CA SER A 7 -17.60 8.74 -17.89
C SER A 7 -18.92 8.00 -17.61
N LEU A 8 -19.34 7.16 -18.57
CA LEU A 8 -20.47 6.24 -18.46
C LEU A 8 -20.34 5.24 -17.29
N PHE A 9 -19.14 5.06 -16.72
CA PHE A 9 -18.91 4.17 -15.57
C PHE A 9 -19.59 4.61 -14.27
N TRP A 10 -19.98 5.88 -14.15
CA TRP A 10 -20.70 6.37 -12.97
C TRP A 10 -22.13 5.80 -12.90
N LYS A 11 -22.78 5.56 -14.04
CA LYS A 11 -24.19 5.14 -14.09
C LYS A 11 -24.44 3.68 -13.72
N CYS A 12 -23.48 2.77 -13.96
CA CYS A 12 -23.70 1.34 -13.68
C CYS A 12 -23.52 0.98 -12.19
N LYS A 13 -22.64 1.67 -11.45
CA LYS A 13 -22.44 1.41 -10.01
C LYS A 13 -23.54 2.03 -9.13
N SER A 14 -24.11 3.16 -9.54
CA SER A 14 -25.21 3.80 -8.80
C SER A 14 -26.50 2.98 -8.82
N VAL A 15 -26.74 2.21 -9.90
CA VAL A 15 -27.97 1.40 -10.11
C VAL A 15 -27.99 0.12 -9.24
N LEU A 16 -26.83 -0.52 -9.01
CA LEU A 16 -26.73 -1.70 -8.13
C LEU A 16 -26.91 -1.36 -6.65
N LEU A 17 -26.43 -0.19 -6.23
CA LEU A 17 -26.59 0.30 -4.86
C LEU A 17 -28.04 0.73 -4.55
N THR A 18 -28.73 1.31 -5.54
CA THR A 18 -30.16 1.64 -5.40
C THR A 18 -31.01 0.39 -5.25
N ALA A 19 -30.70 -0.72 -5.94
CA ALA A 19 -31.45 -1.98 -5.78
C ALA A 19 -31.21 -2.65 -4.41
N ALA A 20 -29.98 -2.55 -3.87
CA ALA A 20 -29.63 -3.07 -2.54
C ALA A 20 -30.19 -2.23 -1.38
N LEU A 21 -30.24 -0.90 -1.53
CA LEU A 21 -30.88 0.00 -0.55
C LEU A 21 -32.41 -0.03 -0.70
N ALA A 22 -32.94 -0.17 -1.92
CA ALA A 22 -34.37 -0.34 -2.17
C ALA A 22 -34.90 -1.71 -1.71
N SER A 23 -34.05 -2.72 -1.52
CA SER A 23 -34.50 -3.98 -0.91
C SER A 23 -34.55 -3.93 0.63
N VAL A 24 -33.93 -2.94 1.26
CA VAL A 24 -34.13 -2.63 2.69
C VAL A 24 -35.39 -1.78 2.91
N VAL A 25 -35.88 -1.12 1.84
CA VAL A 25 -37.04 -0.22 1.83
C VAL A 25 -38.13 -0.86 0.99
N VAL A 26 -38.86 -1.82 1.57
CA VAL A 26 -40.05 -2.37 0.91
C VAL A 26 -41.20 -1.40 1.15
N ALA A 27 -41.66 -0.73 0.10
CA ALA A 27 -42.90 0.02 0.11
C ALA A 27 -44.08 -0.97 0.16
N VAL A 28 -44.99 -0.78 1.12
CA VAL A 28 -46.34 -1.35 1.05
C VAL A 28 -47.31 -0.17 1.07
N GLY A 29 -48.15 -0.10 0.04
CA GLY A 29 -49.17 0.92 -0.11
C GLY A 29 -50.22 0.86 0.99
N GLN A 30 -50.95 1.97 1.12
CA GLN A 30 -52.10 2.15 2.00
C GLN A 30 -52.88 0.85 2.22
N VAL A 31 -52.96 0.41 3.48
CA VAL A 31 -53.88 -0.65 3.88
C VAL A 31 -55.30 -0.12 3.68
N SER A 32 -55.94 -0.51 2.57
CA SER A 32 -57.38 -0.33 2.38
C SER A 32 -58.11 -1.15 3.44
N ALA A 33 -59.11 -0.53 4.06
CA ALA A 33 -59.85 -0.99 5.23
C ALA A 33 -60.85 -2.14 4.95
N ASP A 34 -60.51 -3.11 4.10
CA ASP A 34 -61.46 -4.16 3.73
C ASP A 34 -60.78 -5.54 3.52
N GLU A 35 -60.09 -6.01 4.55
CA GLU A 35 -59.86 -7.44 4.83
C GLU A 35 -59.27 -7.54 6.24
N VAL A 36 -59.80 -8.41 7.12
CA VAL A 36 -59.24 -8.61 8.47
C VAL A 36 -57.84 -9.22 8.33
N LYS A 37 -56.81 -8.39 8.25
CA LYS A 37 -55.41 -8.84 8.25
C LYS A 37 -55.13 -9.56 9.57
N LYS A 38 -54.55 -10.76 9.49
CA LYS A 38 -54.02 -11.45 10.68
C LYS A 38 -52.95 -10.57 11.33
N PRO A 39 -52.82 -10.55 12.67
CA PRO A 39 -51.88 -9.66 13.35
C PRO A 39 -50.43 -9.90 12.90
N SER A 40 -50.08 -11.13 12.51
CA SER A 40 -48.79 -11.49 11.91
C SER A 40 -48.52 -10.83 10.56
N GLN A 41 -49.53 -10.66 9.71
CA GLN A 41 -49.39 -9.93 8.45
C GLN A 41 -49.19 -8.43 8.71
N THR A 42 -49.99 -7.86 9.61
CA THR A 42 -49.85 -6.45 10.00
C THR A 42 -48.50 -6.15 10.64
N ALA A 43 -48.00 -7.03 11.52
CA ALA A 43 -46.68 -6.89 12.13
C ALA A 43 -45.56 -6.99 11.09
N ASN A 44 -45.65 -7.95 10.17
CA ASN A 44 -44.66 -8.12 9.12
C ASN A 44 -44.61 -6.91 8.16
N ASP A 45 -45.78 -6.41 7.73
CA ASP A 45 -45.88 -5.21 6.91
C ASP A 45 -45.26 -4.00 7.62
N LEU A 46 -45.60 -3.78 8.90
CA LEU A 46 -45.07 -2.65 9.70
C LEU A 46 -43.56 -2.74 9.94
N ALA A 47 -43.00 -3.93 10.14
CA ALA A 47 -41.56 -4.13 10.30
C ALA A 47 -40.77 -3.95 8.99
N GLN A 48 -41.44 -4.03 7.84
CA GLN A 48 -40.82 -3.86 6.51
C GLN A 48 -41.07 -2.48 5.88
N THR A 49 -42.08 -1.74 6.35
CA THR A 49 -42.41 -0.42 5.81
C THR A 49 -41.35 0.63 6.12
N SER A 50 -40.78 1.19 5.07
CA SER A 50 -40.04 2.44 5.10
C SER A 50 -40.49 3.25 3.88
N SER A 51 -40.88 4.50 4.10
CA SER A 51 -41.27 5.50 3.07
C SER A 51 -42.65 5.36 2.41
N ASP A 52 -43.69 5.79 3.13
CA ASP A 52 -44.84 6.41 2.46
C ASP A 52 -44.69 7.93 2.63
N THR A 53 -44.48 8.65 1.50
CA THR A 53 -44.03 10.06 1.45
C THR A 53 -45.00 11.05 2.13
N ALA A 54 -46.20 10.60 2.52
CA ALA A 54 -47.26 11.42 3.09
C ALA A 54 -47.24 11.53 4.64
N LYS A 55 -46.57 10.64 5.38
CA LYS A 55 -46.42 10.73 6.85
C LYS A 55 -45.05 10.20 7.31
N GLN A 56 -44.04 11.07 7.38
CA GLN A 56 -42.73 10.69 7.93
C GLN A 56 -42.79 10.52 9.46
N THR A 57 -42.77 9.27 9.92
CA THR A 57 -42.64 8.90 11.34
C THR A 57 -41.18 8.97 11.82
N PRO A 58 -40.91 9.15 13.12
CA PRO A 58 -39.56 9.03 13.70
C PRO A 58 -38.73 7.83 13.19
N SER A 59 -39.30 6.63 13.13
CA SER A 59 -38.58 5.43 12.70
C SER A 59 -38.20 5.46 11.21
N SER A 60 -39.14 5.89 10.35
CA SER A 60 -38.88 6.02 8.91
C SER A 60 -37.86 7.12 8.59
N LYS A 61 -37.87 8.24 9.32
CA LYS A 61 -36.86 9.30 9.18
C LYS A 61 -35.45 8.82 9.52
N LEU A 62 -35.29 8.05 10.60
CA LEU A 62 -33.99 7.51 10.99
C LEU A 62 -33.39 6.59 9.91
N ALA A 63 -34.22 5.73 9.33
CA ALA A 63 -33.82 4.87 8.22
C ALA A 63 -33.42 5.69 6.98
N ASP A 64 -34.26 6.64 6.56
CA ASP A 64 -34.03 7.51 5.40
C ASP A 64 -32.72 8.33 5.51
N GLU A 65 -32.46 8.92 6.67
CA GLU A 65 -31.24 9.70 6.92
C GLU A 65 -30.00 8.81 6.84
N THR A 66 -30.08 7.60 7.40
CA THR A 66 -28.98 6.63 7.36
C THR A 66 -28.72 6.15 5.93
N VAL A 67 -29.78 5.88 5.16
CA VAL A 67 -29.69 5.52 3.74
C VAL A 67 -29.02 6.63 2.93
N LYS A 68 -29.37 7.90 3.18
CA LYS A 68 -28.72 9.06 2.56
C LYS A 68 -27.24 9.16 2.93
N GLU A 69 -26.88 8.92 4.20
CA GLU A 69 -25.48 8.88 4.64
C GLU A 69 -24.68 7.80 3.89
N ILE A 70 -25.22 6.58 3.80
CA ILE A 70 -24.62 5.46 3.09
C ILE A 70 -24.44 5.79 1.60
N GLN A 71 -25.48 6.35 0.96
CA GLN A 71 -25.44 6.72 -0.46
C GLN A 71 -24.37 7.79 -0.73
N ALA A 72 -24.26 8.80 0.14
CA ALA A 72 -23.24 9.84 0.02
C ALA A 72 -21.83 9.25 0.10
N LYS A 73 -21.59 8.33 1.03
CA LYS A 73 -20.30 7.64 1.17
C LYS A 73 -19.98 6.73 0.00
N ALA A 74 -20.95 5.95 -0.45
CA ALA A 74 -20.78 5.00 -1.55
C ALA A 74 -20.55 5.67 -2.91
N THR A 75 -20.95 6.94 -3.06
CA THR A 75 -20.77 7.73 -4.28
C THR A 75 -19.57 8.70 -4.22
N THR A 76 -18.73 8.57 -3.18
CA THR A 76 -17.50 9.37 -3.06
C THR A 76 -16.63 9.22 -4.31
N PRO A 77 -16.15 10.32 -4.93
CA PRO A 77 -15.29 10.25 -6.10
C PRO A 77 -14.01 9.45 -5.84
N VAL A 78 -13.63 8.63 -6.82
CA VAL A 78 -12.43 7.79 -6.74
C VAL A 78 -11.37 8.31 -7.69
N VAL A 79 -10.16 8.54 -7.17
CA VAL A 79 -8.97 8.89 -7.93
C VAL A 79 -8.18 7.62 -8.27
N PRO A 80 -7.76 7.41 -9.53
CA PRO A 80 -6.86 6.32 -9.88
C PRO A 80 -5.59 6.31 -9.00
N ALA A 81 -5.24 5.14 -8.47
CA ALA A 81 -4.18 5.01 -7.45
C ALA A 81 -2.77 5.42 -7.94
N ASP A 82 -2.55 5.50 -9.26
CA ASP A 82 -1.32 6.00 -9.91
C ASP A 82 -1.25 7.54 -9.96
N LYS A 83 -2.38 8.23 -9.75
CA LYS A 83 -2.50 9.70 -9.78
C LYS A 83 -2.93 10.31 -8.46
N ALA A 84 -3.26 9.47 -7.49
CA ALA A 84 -3.75 9.86 -6.18
C ALA A 84 -2.65 10.53 -5.34
N GLN A 85 -3.03 11.56 -4.59
CA GLN A 85 -2.24 12.20 -3.55
C GLN A 85 -2.68 11.70 -2.16
N PRO A 86 -1.84 11.81 -1.12
CA PRO A 86 -2.24 11.47 0.24
C PRO A 86 -3.54 12.19 0.64
N GLY A 87 -4.53 11.41 1.07
CA GLY A 87 -5.88 11.88 1.38
C GLY A 87 -6.93 11.52 0.32
N ASP A 88 -6.52 11.18 -0.90
CA ASP A 88 -7.45 10.82 -1.96
C ASP A 88 -8.07 9.43 -1.73
N VAL A 89 -9.37 9.33 -2.04
CA VAL A 89 -10.09 8.05 -2.05
C VAL A 89 -9.75 7.31 -3.34
N VAL A 90 -9.20 6.11 -3.21
CA VAL A 90 -8.75 5.28 -4.35
C VAL A 90 -9.67 4.09 -4.63
N LYS A 91 -10.56 3.76 -3.70
CA LYS A 91 -11.56 2.71 -3.88
C LYS A 91 -12.71 2.91 -2.90
N VAL A 92 -13.92 2.70 -3.40
CA VAL A 92 -15.13 2.55 -2.57
C VAL A 92 -15.82 1.26 -3.00
N ALA A 93 -16.20 0.44 -2.02
CA ALA A 93 -16.96 -0.78 -2.21
C ALA A 93 -18.12 -0.83 -1.23
N THR A 94 -19.24 -1.41 -1.66
CA THR A 94 -20.42 -1.57 -0.83
C THR A 94 -20.96 -2.97 -0.98
N THR A 95 -21.33 -3.59 0.14
CA THR A 95 -21.99 -4.89 0.19
C THR A 95 -23.21 -4.82 1.10
N SER A 96 -24.22 -5.65 0.85
CA SER A 96 -25.40 -5.74 1.69
C SER A 96 -25.82 -7.18 1.90
N THR A 97 -26.56 -7.44 2.98
CA THR A 97 -27.24 -8.71 3.21
C THR A 97 -28.66 -8.63 2.69
N LYS A 98 -29.23 -9.78 2.32
CA LYS A 98 -30.68 -9.87 2.09
C LYS A 98 -31.42 -9.59 3.41
N PRO A 99 -32.54 -8.85 3.39
CA PRO A 99 -33.37 -8.70 4.57
C PRO A 99 -33.86 -10.06 5.07
N LYS A 100 -33.87 -10.23 6.39
CA LYS A 100 -34.47 -11.39 7.07
C LYS A 100 -35.58 -10.88 7.96
N VAL A 101 -36.75 -11.52 7.92
CA VAL A 101 -37.86 -11.19 8.83
C VAL A 101 -38.33 -12.45 9.54
N ASP A 102 -38.36 -12.38 10.86
CA ASP A 102 -38.90 -13.41 11.73
C ASP A 102 -40.19 -12.87 12.39
N THR A 103 -41.33 -13.51 12.13
CA THR A 103 -42.63 -13.13 12.72
C THR A 103 -43.10 -14.22 13.68
N LYS A 104 -43.57 -13.83 14.86
CA LYS A 104 -44.17 -14.70 15.86
C LYS A 104 -45.56 -14.20 16.19
N GLU A 105 -46.52 -15.11 16.26
CA GLU A 105 -47.90 -14.84 16.64
C GLU A 105 -48.21 -15.61 17.93
N ASN A 106 -49.04 -15.04 18.79
CA ASN A 106 -49.45 -15.71 20.02
C ASN A 106 -50.50 -16.81 19.72
N GLU A 107 -50.75 -17.70 20.68
CA GLU A 107 -51.64 -18.84 20.50
C GLU A 107 -53.09 -18.45 20.19
N THR A 108 -53.52 -17.27 20.67
CA THR A 108 -54.89 -16.76 20.48
C THR A 108 -55.07 -16.02 19.16
N GLY A 109 -54.00 -15.77 18.39
CA GLY A 109 -54.05 -15.03 17.12
C GLY A 109 -54.46 -13.56 17.29
N THR A 110 -54.19 -12.96 18.45
CA THR A 110 -54.56 -11.58 18.78
C THR A 110 -53.36 -10.64 18.85
N GLU A 111 -52.15 -11.19 18.84
CA GLU A 111 -50.91 -10.45 19.02
C GLU A 111 -49.79 -11.06 18.17
N ALA A 112 -48.97 -10.21 17.56
CA ALA A 112 -47.80 -10.65 16.82
C ALA A 112 -46.63 -9.69 16.97
N VAL A 113 -45.41 -10.24 16.88
CA VAL A 113 -44.15 -9.50 16.84
C VAL A 113 -43.39 -9.92 15.59
N ALA A 114 -43.01 -8.94 14.77
CA ALA A 114 -42.12 -9.14 13.63
C ALA A 114 -40.79 -8.42 13.86
N LYS A 115 -39.67 -9.10 13.59
CA LYS A 115 -38.33 -8.55 13.65
C LYS A 115 -37.68 -8.64 12.27
N ALA A 116 -37.30 -7.50 11.71
CA ALA A 116 -36.61 -7.40 10.44
C ALA A 116 -35.15 -6.97 10.64
N GLU A 117 -34.23 -7.65 9.97
CA GLU A 117 -32.79 -7.38 10.04
C GLU A 117 -32.20 -7.26 8.63
N ALA A 118 -31.41 -6.21 8.43
CA ALA A 118 -30.60 -6.02 7.23
C ALA A 118 -29.27 -5.35 7.58
N SER A 119 -28.26 -5.53 6.74
CA SER A 119 -26.98 -4.86 6.94
C SER A 119 -26.39 -4.36 5.65
N VAL A 120 -25.70 -3.22 5.73
CA VAL A 120 -24.95 -2.62 4.63
C VAL A 120 -23.55 -2.29 5.14
N ASN A 121 -22.54 -2.64 4.35
CA ASN A 121 -21.15 -2.32 4.65
C ASN A 121 -20.58 -1.41 3.57
N VAL A 122 -19.98 -0.29 3.97
CA VAL A 122 -19.24 0.61 3.09
C VAL A 122 -17.76 0.56 3.43
N GLU A 123 -16.95 0.09 2.49
CA GLU A 123 -15.49 0.09 2.58
C GLU A 123 -14.93 1.23 1.73
N THR A 124 -14.16 2.12 2.36
CA THR A 124 -13.47 3.23 1.70
C THR A 124 -11.96 3.06 1.88
N THR A 125 -11.22 3.02 0.78
CA THR A 125 -9.75 2.98 0.78
C THR A 125 -9.19 4.34 0.40
N ILE A 126 -8.33 4.88 1.25
CA ILE A 126 -7.71 6.20 1.12
C ILE A 126 -6.20 6.03 1.02
N LEU A 127 -5.55 6.73 0.09
CA LEU A 127 -4.08 6.78 0.05
C LEU A 127 -3.57 7.55 1.27
N ALA A 128 -2.72 6.93 2.07
CA ALA A 128 -2.15 7.54 3.26
C ALA A 128 -0.79 8.19 2.98
N ALA A 129 -0.39 9.14 3.83
CA ALA A 129 0.94 9.72 3.76
C ALA A 129 2.02 8.67 4.07
N LYS A 130 3.19 8.85 3.46
CA LYS A 130 4.35 8.01 3.72
C LYS A 130 4.71 8.05 5.21
N GLY A 131 5.01 6.89 5.80
CA GLY A 131 5.35 6.76 7.23
C GLY A 131 4.14 6.70 8.18
N THR A 132 2.90 6.68 7.67
CA THR A 132 1.72 6.45 8.53
C THR A 132 1.85 5.08 9.22
N PRO A 133 1.70 4.99 10.56
CA PRO A 133 1.81 3.73 11.30
C PRO A 133 0.81 2.68 10.82
N VAL A 134 1.30 1.49 10.51
CA VAL A 134 0.49 0.32 10.11
C VAL A 134 -0.16 -0.28 11.36
N GLY A 135 -1.43 -0.67 11.25
CA GLY A 135 -2.17 -1.25 12.37
C GLY A 135 -3.68 -1.06 12.24
N GLU A 136 -4.41 -1.70 13.14
CA GLU A 136 -5.87 -1.62 13.23
C GLU A 136 -6.27 -0.85 14.47
N LYS A 137 -7.20 0.09 14.33
CA LYS A 137 -7.78 0.83 15.45
C LYS A 137 -8.93 0.05 16.08
N ALA A 138 -9.16 0.28 17.37
CA ALA A 138 -10.32 -0.26 18.06
C ALA A 138 -11.63 0.15 17.35
N PRO A 139 -12.61 -0.76 17.25
CA PRO A 139 -13.90 -0.46 16.63
C PRO A 139 -14.65 0.60 17.43
N VAL A 140 -15.28 1.53 16.71
CA VAL A 140 -16.20 2.52 17.28
C VAL A 140 -17.62 2.12 16.92
N VAL A 141 -18.50 2.01 17.91
CA VAL A 141 -19.89 1.61 17.72
C VAL A 141 -20.81 2.76 18.13
N THR A 142 -21.75 3.10 17.25
CA THR A 142 -22.79 4.10 17.50
C THR A 142 -24.14 3.48 17.24
N THR A 143 -25.08 3.64 18.17
CA THR A 143 -26.45 3.13 18.04
C THR A 143 -27.42 4.30 18.07
N LYS A 144 -28.39 4.29 17.16
CA LYS A 144 -29.54 5.20 17.15
C LYS A 144 -30.82 4.38 17.16
N THR A 145 -31.78 4.80 17.96
CA THR A 145 -33.10 4.14 18.05
C THR A 145 -34.21 5.18 17.98
N ALA A 146 -35.27 4.86 17.27
CA ALA A 146 -36.51 5.63 17.18
C ALA A 146 -37.70 4.70 17.27
N SER A 147 -38.81 5.16 17.86
CA SER A 147 -40.02 4.37 18.01
C SER A 147 -41.26 5.18 17.65
N ASP A 148 -42.23 4.50 17.06
CA ASP A 148 -43.53 5.03 16.67
C ASP A 148 -44.64 4.23 17.37
N HIS A 149 -45.66 4.94 17.86
CA HIS A 149 -46.88 4.36 18.38
C HIS A 149 -48.02 4.59 17.39
N ILE A 150 -48.70 3.51 16.98
CA ILE A 150 -49.78 3.53 16.01
C ILE A 150 -51.03 3.00 16.70
N GLU A 151 -52.07 3.81 16.75
CA GLU A 151 -53.37 3.42 17.27
C GLU A 151 -54.44 3.58 16.19
N THR A 152 -55.16 2.50 15.91
CA THR A 152 -56.30 2.46 14.98
C THR A 152 -57.53 1.89 15.69
N ASP A 153 -58.67 1.84 15.02
CA ASP A 153 -59.86 1.17 15.54
C ASP A 153 -59.68 -0.36 15.63
N GLU A 154 -58.76 -0.92 14.85
CA GLU A 154 -58.55 -2.37 14.70
C GLU A 154 -57.39 -2.90 15.56
N TYR A 155 -56.34 -2.11 15.78
CA TYR A 155 -55.14 -2.54 16.49
C TYR A 155 -54.36 -1.38 17.11
N VAL A 156 -53.48 -1.74 18.06
CA VAL A 156 -52.40 -0.90 18.57
C VAL A 156 -51.07 -1.52 18.13
N ALA A 157 -50.12 -0.71 17.70
CA ALA A 157 -48.79 -1.18 17.33
C ALA A 157 -47.67 -0.26 17.81
N ASP A 158 -46.59 -0.87 18.27
CA ASP A 158 -45.33 -0.21 18.57
C ASP A 158 -44.28 -0.65 17.57
N VAL A 159 -43.71 0.31 16.84
CA VAL A 159 -42.66 0.07 15.84
C VAL A 159 -41.39 0.71 16.33
N THR A 160 -40.30 -0.06 16.42
CA THR A 160 -38.98 0.44 16.83
C THR A 160 -37.95 0.17 15.74
N GLN A 161 -37.30 1.22 15.26
CA GLN A 161 -36.15 1.15 14.37
C GLN A 161 -34.87 1.42 15.14
N THR A 162 -33.93 0.49 15.06
CA THR A 162 -32.56 0.65 15.54
C THR A 162 -31.59 0.59 14.37
N VAL A 163 -30.62 1.50 14.37
CA VAL A 163 -29.48 1.51 13.45
C VAL A 163 -28.21 1.43 14.28
N LYS A 164 -27.45 0.36 14.10
CA LYS A 164 -26.14 0.18 14.71
C LYS A 164 -25.05 0.37 13.66
N LYS A 165 -24.24 1.40 13.84
CA LYS A 165 -23.07 1.70 13.01
C LYS A 165 -21.80 1.23 13.69
N THR A 166 -21.06 0.34 13.06
CA THR A 166 -19.73 -0.11 13.49
C THR A 166 -18.69 0.41 12.52
N ARG A 167 -17.71 1.19 13.01
CA ARG A 167 -16.61 1.73 12.21
C ARG A 167 -15.28 1.11 12.64
N ILE A 168 -14.56 0.55 11.67
CA ILE A 168 -13.22 -0.01 11.83
C ILE A 168 -12.27 0.74 10.89
N GLU A 169 -11.10 1.10 11.39
CA GLU A 169 -10.04 1.71 10.58
C GLU A 169 -8.78 0.85 10.64
N LYS A 170 -8.26 0.48 9.47
CA LYS A 170 -7.05 -0.30 9.32
C LYS A 170 -6.08 0.39 8.37
N VAL A 171 -4.84 0.57 8.81
CA VAL A 171 -3.75 1.05 7.95
C VAL A 171 -2.97 -0.17 7.46
N LEU A 172 -2.83 -0.29 6.14
CA LEU A 172 -2.14 -1.36 5.44
C LEU A 172 -1.00 -0.77 4.60
N LYS A 173 0.10 -1.50 4.47
CA LYS A 173 1.19 -1.16 3.55
C LYS A 173 1.27 -2.24 2.47
N GLU A 174 1.31 -1.84 1.20
CA GLU A 174 1.66 -2.75 0.11
C GLU A 174 3.07 -3.32 0.36
N ALA A 175 3.34 -4.53 -0.13
CA ALA A 175 4.71 -5.03 -0.11
C ALA A 175 5.61 -4.08 -0.90
N ASP A 176 6.83 -3.86 -0.42
CA ASP A 176 7.82 -3.10 -1.17
C ASP A 176 8.14 -3.87 -2.46
N VAL A 177 7.98 -3.19 -3.61
CA VAL A 177 8.21 -3.81 -4.90
C VAL A 177 9.66 -3.55 -5.28
N THR A 178 10.42 -4.64 -5.38
CA THR A 178 11.74 -4.58 -6.01
C THR A 178 11.53 -4.47 -7.52
N ILE A 179 11.62 -3.25 -8.05
CA ILE A 179 11.51 -3.06 -9.49
C ILE A 179 12.90 -3.29 -10.10
N THR A 180 13.09 -4.44 -10.74
CA THR A 180 14.13 -4.64 -11.76
C THR A 180 13.66 -4.02 -13.07
N LYS A 181 13.45 -2.71 -13.08
CA LYS A 181 13.36 -1.97 -14.32
C LYS A 181 14.81 -1.71 -14.68
N GLN A 182 15.24 -2.20 -15.83
CA GLN A 182 16.46 -1.73 -16.47
C GLN A 182 16.27 -0.23 -16.75
N LEU A 183 16.43 0.59 -15.70
CA LEU A 183 16.44 2.03 -15.81
C LEU A 183 17.68 2.33 -16.62
N SER A 184 17.49 3.06 -17.71
CA SER A 184 18.51 3.73 -18.50
C SER A 184 19.25 4.78 -17.65
N GLY A 185 19.81 4.37 -16.52
CA GLY A 185 20.69 5.17 -15.68
C GLY A 185 22.12 5.04 -16.19
N THR A 186 22.84 6.15 -16.21
CA THR A 186 24.28 6.14 -16.46
C THR A 186 25.01 5.80 -15.17
N ALA A 187 26.24 5.31 -15.25
CA ALA A 187 27.07 5.08 -14.08
C ALA A 187 28.43 5.74 -14.24
N ASP A 188 28.98 6.25 -13.16
CA ASP A 188 30.40 6.56 -13.04
C ASP A 188 31.02 5.57 -12.07
N ILE A 189 32.07 4.89 -12.48
CA ILE A 189 32.70 3.82 -11.71
C ILE A 189 34.19 4.11 -11.62
N VAL A 190 34.72 4.25 -10.41
CA VAL A 190 36.15 4.41 -10.15
C VAL A 190 36.71 3.16 -9.50
N PHE A 191 37.79 2.62 -10.04
CA PHE A 191 38.59 1.57 -9.40
C PHE A 191 39.84 2.18 -8.77
N ALA A 192 39.99 2.06 -7.46
CA ALA A 192 41.17 2.42 -6.70
C ALA A 192 41.93 1.15 -6.32
N ILE A 193 43.03 0.90 -7.04
CA ILE A 193 43.80 -0.33 -6.97
C ILE A 193 45.03 -0.10 -6.12
N ASP A 194 45.15 -0.89 -5.06
CA ASP A 194 46.37 -1.04 -4.30
C ASP A 194 47.47 -1.59 -5.22
N LYS A 195 48.55 -0.82 -5.35
CA LYS A 195 49.74 -1.19 -6.12
C LYS A 195 50.94 -1.47 -5.20
N SER A 196 50.73 -1.75 -3.92
CA SER A 196 51.79 -2.21 -3.02
C SER A 196 52.52 -3.46 -3.55
N VAL A 197 53.71 -3.76 -3.02
CA VAL A 197 54.46 -4.97 -3.41
C VAL A 197 53.74 -6.25 -2.98
N SER A 198 52.95 -6.24 -1.90
CA SER A 198 52.15 -7.41 -1.47
C SER A 198 51.17 -7.87 -2.57
N MET A 199 50.72 -6.92 -3.39
CA MET A 199 49.84 -7.19 -4.52
C MET A 199 50.54 -7.89 -5.70
N ASP A 200 51.87 -8.06 -5.74
CA ASP A 200 52.62 -8.66 -6.87
C ASP A 200 52.01 -9.97 -7.38
N SER A 201 51.65 -10.86 -6.46
CA SER A 201 51.08 -12.18 -6.78
C SER A 201 49.63 -12.12 -7.26
N SER A 202 48.91 -11.04 -6.96
CA SER A 202 47.47 -10.89 -7.16
C SER A 202 47.08 -9.87 -8.22
N ILE A 203 47.96 -8.91 -8.52
CA ILE A 203 47.64 -7.72 -9.33
C ILE A 203 47.23 -8.10 -10.76
N GLN A 204 47.86 -9.10 -11.37
CA GLN A 204 47.49 -9.57 -12.71
C GLN A 204 46.09 -10.17 -12.72
N ASN A 205 45.73 -10.94 -11.67
CA ASN A 205 44.38 -11.49 -11.54
C ASN A 205 43.34 -10.37 -11.32
N VAL A 206 43.65 -9.38 -10.48
CA VAL A 206 42.81 -8.19 -10.28
C VAL A 206 42.58 -7.44 -11.59
N MET A 207 43.65 -7.18 -12.36
CA MET A 207 43.55 -6.50 -13.65
C MET A 207 42.69 -7.30 -14.65
N GLN A 208 42.89 -8.62 -14.75
CA GLN A 208 42.10 -9.46 -15.64
C GLN A 208 40.61 -9.46 -15.24
N ASN A 209 40.35 -9.46 -13.94
CA ASN A 209 39.00 -9.40 -13.38
C ASN A 209 38.29 -8.08 -13.67
N ILE A 210 38.98 -6.95 -13.51
CA ILE A 210 38.45 -5.62 -13.85
C ILE A 210 38.26 -5.50 -15.37
N GLU A 211 39.18 -6.02 -16.18
CA GLU A 211 39.03 -6.05 -17.64
C GLU A 211 37.77 -6.81 -18.05
N ASN A 212 37.56 -8.02 -17.51
CA ASN A 212 36.36 -8.80 -17.77
C ASN A 212 35.10 -8.03 -17.36
N PHE A 213 35.13 -7.39 -16.18
CA PHE A 213 34.03 -6.58 -15.67
C PHE A 213 33.65 -5.44 -16.61
N VAL A 214 34.63 -4.66 -17.06
CA VAL A 214 34.41 -3.51 -17.92
C VAL A 214 33.88 -3.93 -19.30
N ARG A 215 34.41 -5.02 -19.85
CA ARG A 215 33.92 -5.60 -21.12
C ARG A 215 32.47 -6.09 -20.98
N ASP A 216 32.12 -6.64 -19.83
CA ASP A 216 30.75 -7.07 -19.52
C ASP A 216 29.75 -5.91 -19.43
N LEU A 217 30.15 -4.77 -18.86
CA LEU A 217 29.30 -3.57 -18.85
C LEU A 217 28.98 -3.10 -20.27
N ALA A 218 30.00 -3.08 -21.14
CA ALA A 218 29.84 -2.70 -22.54
C ALA A 218 28.93 -3.67 -23.31
N SER A 219 29.12 -4.99 -23.13
CA SER A 219 28.30 -6.01 -23.80
C SER A 219 26.82 -5.96 -23.36
N LYS A 220 26.57 -5.64 -22.08
CA LYS A 220 25.24 -5.47 -21.48
C LYS A 220 24.61 -4.09 -21.75
N LYS A 221 25.27 -3.24 -22.56
CA LYS A 221 24.83 -1.88 -22.91
C LYS A 221 24.56 -0.98 -21.69
N VAL A 222 25.36 -1.15 -20.63
CA VAL A 222 25.36 -0.21 -19.50
C VAL A 222 26.14 1.03 -19.91
N ASP A 223 25.51 2.21 -19.84
CA ASP A 223 26.19 3.48 -20.13
C ASP A 223 27.04 3.90 -18.93
N ALA A 224 28.31 3.49 -18.92
CA ALA A 224 29.25 3.74 -17.83
C ALA A 224 30.44 4.60 -18.27
N ARG A 225 30.86 5.53 -17.42
CA ARG A 225 32.18 6.16 -17.47
C ARG A 225 33.08 5.57 -16.41
N LEU A 226 34.34 5.34 -16.76
CA LEU A 226 35.30 4.57 -15.97
C LEU A 226 36.46 5.45 -15.55
N GLY A 227 36.75 5.49 -14.25
CA GLY A 227 37.93 6.13 -13.68
C GLY A 227 38.84 5.09 -13.04
N LEU A 228 40.14 5.41 -12.99
CA LEU A 228 41.17 4.50 -12.49
C LEU A 228 42.14 5.26 -11.59
N ILE A 229 42.50 4.62 -10.49
CA ILE A 229 43.51 5.08 -9.53
C ILE A 229 44.40 3.90 -9.21
N ALA A 230 45.73 4.12 -9.20
CA ALA A 230 46.68 3.21 -8.56
C ALA A 230 47.27 3.93 -7.35
N TYR A 231 47.17 3.33 -6.17
CA TYR A 231 47.63 3.95 -4.93
C TYR A 231 48.52 2.99 -4.14
N GLU A 232 49.35 3.57 -3.29
CA GLU A 232 50.12 2.83 -2.29
C GLU A 232 50.10 3.67 -1.01
N SER A 233 50.73 4.84 -1.04
CA SER A 233 50.66 5.84 0.03
C SER A 233 49.97 7.11 -0.45
N ALA A 234 49.59 7.99 0.46
CA ALA A 234 49.04 9.30 0.13
C ALA A 234 50.00 10.19 -0.67
N LYS A 235 51.31 9.88 -0.66
CA LYS A 235 52.34 10.57 -1.45
C LYS A 235 52.53 9.97 -2.84
N ASP A 236 52.10 8.72 -3.04
CA ASP A 236 52.33 7.94 -4.25
C ASP A 236 51.00 7.40 -4.78
N VAL A 237 50.17 8.33 -5.26
CA VAL A 237 48.87 8.07 -5.88
C VAL A 237 48.89 8.52 -7.33
N GLN A 238 48.60 7.60 -8.25
CA GLN A 238 48.40 7.89 -9.66
C GLN A 238 46.90 8.02 -9.97
N TYR A 239 46.46 9.25 -10.24
CA TYR A 239 45.12 9.53 -10.76
C TYR A 239 45.16 9.56 -12.29
N PHE A 240 44.67 8.50 -12.94
CA PHE A 240 44.73 8.39 -14.40
C PHE A 240 43.90 9.47 -15.09
N ASP A 241 44.43 9.98 -16.20
CA ASP A 241 43.80 11.00 -17.02
C ASP A 241 43.49 10.43 -18.40
N PHE A 242 42.27 10.69 -18.86
CA PHE A 242 41.73 10.22 -20.13
C PHE A 242 41.32 11.44 -20.97
N ASN A 243 42.32 12.07 -21.58
CA ASN A 243 42.14 13.23 -22.45
C ASN A 243 41.48 14.44 -21.75
N GLY A 244 41.96 14.81 -20.56
CA GLY A 244 41.49 15.96 -19.78
C GLY A 244 40.34 15.67 -18.82
N SER A 245 39.94 14.40 -18.68
CA SER A 245 38.94 13.94 -17.71
C SER A 245 39.50 12.78 -16.87
N LYS A 246 39.00 12.62 -15.64
CA LYS A 246 39.28 11.43 -14.81
C LYS A 246 38.40 10.23 -15.16
N PHE A 247 37.57 10.36 -16.20
CA PHE A 247 36.63 9.36 -16.66
C PHE A 247 36.75 9.13 -18.18
N THR A 248 36.65 7.88 -18.62
CA THR A 248 36.53 7.52 -20.04
C THR A 248 35.37 6.57 -20.30
N LYS A 249 34.75 6.68 -21.48
CA LYS A 249 33.85 5.64 -22.01
C LYS A 249 34.58 4.65 -22.92
N ASN A 250 35.84 4.93 -23.27
CA ASN A 250 36.63 4.10 -24.15
C ASN A 250 37.22 2.94 -23.34
N VAL A 251 36.61 1.77 -23.49
CA VAL A 251 37.01 0.53 -22.81
C VAL A 251 38.46 0.16 -23.10
N GLU A 252 38.93 0.31 -24.34
CA GLU A 252 40.31 -0.08 -24.69
C GLU A 252 41.35 0.89 -24.14
N GLU A 253 41.02 2.20 -24.07
CA GLU A 253 41.86 3.20 -23.42
C GLU A 253 41.99 2.90 -21.91
N TYR A 254 40.86 2.59 -21.27
CA TYR A 254 40.83 2.19 -19.87
C TYR A 254 41.67 0.93 -19.61
N ILE A 255 41.52 -0.11 -20.44
CA ILE A 255 42.26 -1.38 -20.30
C ILE A 255 43.76 -1.16 -20.51
N LYS A 256 44.15 -0.29 -21.44
CA LYS A 256 45.55 0.09 -21.64
C LYS A 256 46.13 0.76 -20.38
N ALA A 257 45.38 1.69 -19.78
CA ALA A 257 45.77 2.33 -18.52
C ALA A 257 45.88 1.32 -17.37
N LEU A 258 44.89 0.43 -17.22
CA LEU A 258 44.89 -0.64 -16.23
C LEU A 258 46.14 -1.52 -16.33
N LYS A 259 46.49 -1.99 -17.53
CA LYS A 259 47.68 -2.83 -17.79
C LYS A 259 49.01 -2.11 -17.60
N SER A 260 49.00 -0.78 -17.48
CA SER A 260 50.21 0.01 -17.24
C SER A 260 50.61 0.08 -15.76
N ILE A 261 49.72 -0.29 -14.84
CA ILE A 261 49.99 -0.26 -13.41
C ILE A 261 51.14 -1.22 -13.08
N ARG A 262 52.07 -0.74 -12.25
CA ARG A 262 53.20 -1.49 -11.72
C ARG A 262 53.17 -1.36 -10.21
N THR A 263 53.53 -2.45 -9.54
CA THR A 263 53.58 -2.53 -8.10
C THR A 263 54.82 -1.83 -7.53
N GLY A 264 54.73 -1.34 -6.31
CA GLY A 264 55.76 -0.60 -5.60
C GLY A 264 55.35 -0.27 -4.17
N GLY A 265 56.37 -0.08 -3.32
CA GLY A 265 56.29 0.27 -1.89
C GLY A 265 55.29 -0.53 -1.03
N GLY A 266 54.74 0.06 0.05
CA GLY A 266 54.10 -0.73 1.13
C GLY A 266 53.54 0.05 2.34
N ILE A 267 52.73 1.09 2.15
CA ILE A 267 52.15 1.91 3.24
C ILE A 267 50.62 2.00 3.14
N GLU A 268 49.96 1.42 2.15
CA GLU A 268 48.48 1.28 2.02
C GLU A 268 47.58 2.34 2.69
N GLU A 269 47.53 3.56 2.13
CA GLU A 269 46.75 4.70 2.66
C GLU A 269 45.50 5.02 1.81
N PRO A 270 44.48 4.15 1.75
CA PRO A 270 43.36 4.28 0.82
C PRO A 270 42.43 5.46 1.11
N THR A 271 42.45 6.03 2.32
CA THR A 271 41.59 7.17 2.67
C THR A 271 41.95 8.42 1.86
N ALA A 272 43.22 8.59 1.48
CA ALA A 272 43.66 9.72 0.65
C ALA A 272 43.01 9.71 -0.75
N PRO A 273 43.16 8.67 -1.60
CA PRO A 273 42.50 8.63 -2.90
C PRO A 273 40.98 8.62 -2.79
N LEU A 274 40.40 7.93 -1.81
CA LEU A 274 38.93 7.87 -1.63
C LEU A 274 38.33 9.23 -1.22
N HIS A 275 39.02 9.99 -0.38
CA HIS A 275 38.59 11.34 -0.04
C HIS A 275 38.80 12.30 -1.22
N HIS A 276 39.90 12.16 -1.98
CA HIS A 276 40.18 12.97 -3.17
C HIS A 276 39.06 12.87 -4.21
N ILE A 277 38.66 11.64 -4.60
CA ILE A 277 37.57 11.47 -5.58
C ILE A 277 36.25 12.08 -5.12
N ALA A 278 36.02 12.19 -3.82
CA ALA A 278 34.78 12.73 -3.28
C ALA A 278 34.76 14.26 -3.19
N THR A 279 35.93 14.91 -3.08
CA THR A 279 36.03 16.33 -2.73
C THR A 279 36.73 17.19 -3.78
N SER A 280 37.58 16.60 -4.60
CA SER A 280 38.34 17.33 -5.60
C SER A 280 37.50 17.67 -6.82
N LYS A 281 37.79 18.83 -7.43
CA LYS A 281 37.09 19.33 -8.62
C LYS A 281 37.61 18.75 -9.94
N ASP A 282 38.74 18.05 -9.91
CA ASP A 282 39.31 17.37 -11.09
C ASP A 282 38.54 16.10 -11.46
N TYR A 283 37.83 15.48 -10.51
CA TYR A 283 36.90 14.38 -10.78
C TYR A 283 35.55 14.93 -11.24
N ASP A 284 35.33 14.91 -12.56
CA ASP A 284 34.13 15.42 -13.23
C ASP A 284 32.96 14.41 -13.16
N TRP A 285 32.56 14.03 -11.95
CA TRP A 285 31.40 13.16 -11.72
C TRP A 285 30.12 13.72 -12.36
N SER A 286 29.33 12.85 -12.99
CA SER A 286 28.14 13.23 -13.72
C SER A 286 27.10 13.76 -12.76
N THR A 287 26.48 14.86 -13.16
CA THR A 287 25.42 15.57 -12.42
C THR A 287 24.02 15.13 -12.84
N ALA A 288 23.91 14.18 -13.79
CA ALA A 288 22.62 13.68 -14.23
C ALA A 288 21.86 13.01 -13.07
N SER A 289 20.58 13.34 -12.92
CA SER A 289 19.76 12.91 -11.77
C SER A 289 19.55 11.39 -11.66
N ASN A 290 19.75 10.67 -12.76
CA ASN A 290 19.70 9.21 -12.86
C ASN A 290 21.09 8.56 -12.81
N ASN A 291 22.17 9.32 -12.68
CA ASN A 291 23.53 8.79 -12.62
C ASN A 291 23.80 8.17 -11.25
N ARG A 292 24.50 7.04 -11.24
CA ARG A 292 24.98 6.38 -10.02
C ARG A 292 26.50 6.45 -9.96
N ARG A 293 27.04 6.74 -8.78
CA ARG A 293 28.49 6.89 -8.57
C ARG A 293 29.00 5.76 -7.69
N PHE A 294 29.97 5.03 -8.19
CA PHE A 294 30.56 3.87 -7.50
C PHE A 294 32.07 4.05 -7.39
N ALA A 295 32.61 3.63 -6.26
CA ALA A 295 34.03 3.44 -6.07
C ALA A 295 34.27 1.98 -5.63
N PHE A 296 35.34 1.39 -6.15
CA PHE A 296 35.83 0.08 -5.75
C PHE A 296 37.24 0.26 -5.22
N LEU A 297 37.43 0.01 -3.93
CA LEU A 297 38.76 -0.13 -3.36
C LEU A 297 39.21 -1.57 -3.52
N ILE A 298 40.39 -1.82 -4.08
CA ILE A 298 40.97 -3.16 -4.18
C ILE A 298 42.27 -3.17 -3.39
N THR A 299 42.38 -4.04 -2.38
CA THR A 299 43.56 -4.12 -1.50
C THR A 299 43.64 -5.48 -0.82
N ASP A 300 44.85 -5.91 -0.50
CA ASP A 300 45.12 -7.13 0.25
C ASP A 300 45.48 -6.88 1.73
N GLU A 301 45.47 -5.60 2.13
CA GLU A 301 46.08 -5.07 3.34
C GLU A 301 45.07 -4.30 4.22
N GLY A 302 45.57 -3.73 5.32
CA GLY A 302 44.80 -2.85 6.22
C GLY A 302 44.58 -1.44 5.68
N ILE A 303 44.24 -0.51 6.58
CA ILE A 303 44.26 0.93 6.31
C ILE A 303 45.33 1.53 7.21
N ASP A 304 46.33 2.15 6.60
CA ASP A 304 47.38 2.84 7.30
C ASP A 304 47.14 4.35 7.39
N PHE A 305 47.85 4.97 8.34
CA PHE A 305 47.80 6.41 8.64
C PHE A 305 49.20 6.98 8.88
N SER A 306 50.16 6.59 8.05
CA SER A 306 51.58 6.89 8.21
C SER A 306 51.96 8.30 7.74
N THR A 307 51.23 8.86 6.77
CA THR A 307 51.41 10.21 6.26
C THR A 307 50.65 11.20 7.16
N PRO A 308 51.34 12.19 7.75
CA PRO A 308 50.68 13.19 8.60
C PRO A 308 49.60 13.97 7.84
N GLY A 309 48.41 14.07 8.43
CA GLY A 309 47.32 14.89 7.91
C GLY A 309 46.47 14.23 6.82
N ILE A 310 46.61 12.92 6.57
CA ILE A 310 45.69 12.23 5.67
C ILE A 310 44.28 12.15 6.28
N PRO A 311 43.23 12.08 5.44
CA PRO A 311 41.87 11.95 5.90
C PRO A 311 41.66 10.68 6.74
N THR A 312 40.90 10.81 7.82
CA THR A 312 40.44 9.68 8.63
C THR A 312 39.37 8.86 7.88
N VAL A 313 39.09 7.66 8.39
CA VAL A 313 37.95 6.85 7.92
C VAL A 313 36.64 7.63 7.97
N ASP A 314 36.38 8.33 9.09
CA ASP A 314 35.13 9.08 9.29
C ASP A 314 35.00 10.28 8.35
N GLU A 315 36.09 11.02 8.12
CA GLU A 315 36.11 12.12 7.15
C GLU A 315 35.88 11.60 5.73
N THR A 316 36.50 10.48 5.38
CA THR A 316 36.31 9.81 4.08
C THR A 316 34.86 9.36 3.90
N ILE A 317 34.23 8.75 4.92
CA ILE A 317 32.80 8.36 4.88
C ILE A 317 31.91 9.59 4.67
N LYS A 318 32.17 10.69 5.38
CA LYS A 318 31.40 11.94 5.23
C LYS A 318 31.53 12.50 3.82
N ALA A 319 32.74 12.53 3.27
CA ALA A 319 32.99 13.02 1.92
C ALA A 319 32.28 12.15 0.86
N LEU A 320 32.44 10.83 0.92
CA LEU A 320 31.80 9.89 -0.01
C LEU A 320 30.26 10.00 0.03
N LYS A 321 29.68 10.12 1.24
CA LYS A 321 28.23 10.37 1.42
C LYS A 321 27.79 11.68 0.78
N ALA A 322 28.54 12.78 1.02
CA ALA A 322 28.23 14.09 0.46
C ALA A 322 28.30 14.09 -1.08
N ALA A 323 29.23 13.33 -1.64
CA ALA A 323 29.38 13.14 -3.08
C ALA A 323 28.42 12.10 -3.68
N ASN A 324 27.59 11.43 -2.86
CA ASN A 324 26.69 10.34 -3.23
C ASN A 324 27.43 9.18 -3.95
N ILE A 325 28.62 8.84 -3.46
CA ILE A 325 29.45 7.73 -3.95
C ILE A 325 29.24 6.52 -3.05
N SER A 326 28.90 5.39 -3.65
CA SER A 326 28.85 4.10 -2.97
C SER A 326 30.20 3.39 -3.08
N LEU A 327 30.86 3.13 -1.95
CA LEU A 327 32.17 2.50 -1.90
C LEU A 327 32.03 1.02 -1.54
N SER A 328 32.44 0.16 -2.47
CA SER A 328 32.64 -1.26 -2.24
C SER A 328 34.13 -1.55 -2.08
N VAL A 329 34.47 -2.55 -1.26
CA VAL A 329 35.85 -2.97 -1.04
C VAL A 329 36.00 -4.41 -1.54
N VAL A 330 37.04 -4.65 -2.31
CA VAL A 330 37.48 -5.98 -2.71
C VAL A 330 38.78 -6.27 -2.00
N GLY A 331 38.75 -7.15 -1.01
CA GLY A 331 39.92 -7.46 -0.22
C GLY A 331 39.88 -8.83 0.43
N MET A 332 40.91 -9.14 1.21
CA MET A 332 41.00 -10.43 1.87
C MET A 332 39.88 -10.60 2.89
N LYS A 333 39.19 -11.74 2.91
CA LYS A 333 38.03 -11.96 3.79
C LYS A 333 38.28 -11.64 5.27
N TYR A 334 39.47 -11.95 5.78
CA TYR A 334 39.82 -11.69 7.19
C TYR A 334 40.07 -10.20 7.52
N LYS A 335 40.11 -9.32 6.53
CA LYS A 335 40.23 -7.86 6.68
C LYS A 335 38.86 -7.13 6.61
N GLU A 336 37.75 -7.85 6.40
CA GLU A 336 36.40 -7.26 6.27
C GLU A 336 36.05 -6.30 7.41
N ALA A 337 36.43 -6.66 8.66
CA ALA A 337 36.17 -5.84 9.84
C ALA A 337 36.82 -4.44 9.75
N THR A 338 37.99 -4.31 9.14
CA THR A 338 38.71 -3.04 8.94
C THR A 338 37.91 -2.09 8.05
N PHE A 339 37.30 -2.62 7.00
CA PHE A 339 36.61 -1.84 5.97
C PHE A 339 35.11 -1.72 6.19
N LYS A 340 34.54 -2.48 7.13
CA LYS A 340 33.10 -2.47 7.45
C LYS A 340 32.51 -1.06 7.61
N PRO A 341 33.15 -0.11 8.33
CA PRO A 341 32.60 1.25 8.46
C PRO A 341 32.47 1.98 7.12
N LEU A 342 33.46 1.83 6.22
CA LEU A 342 33.45 2.45 4.88
C LEU A 342 32.33 1.87 4.00
N VAL A 343 32.24 0.54 3.99
CA VAL A 343 31.26 -0.21 3.19
C VAL A 343 29.83 0.09 3.66
N GLU A 344 29.53 -0.13 4.94
CA GLU A 344 28.18 0.10 5.50
C GLU A 344 27.81 1.58 5.47
N GLY A 345 28.78 2.46 5.76
CA GLY A 345 28.60 3.89 5.73
C GLY A 345 28.18 4.41 4.36
N THR A 346 28.66 3.81 3.28
CA THR A 346 28.41 4.29 1.90
C THR A 346 27.48 3.36 1.11
N LYS A 347 26.85 2.39 1.77
CA LYS A 347 25.92 1.42 1.16
C LYS A 347 26.57 0.58 0.05
N GLY A 348 27.86 0.29 0.17
CA GLY A 348 28.56 -0.61 -0.74
C GLY A 348 28.57 -2.05 -0.24
N LEU A 349 29.47 -2.86 -0.81
CA LEU A 349 29.65 -4.27 -0.46
C LEU A 349 31.11 -4.56 -0.12
N TYR A 350 31.35 -5.51 0.77
CA TYR A 350 32.65 -6.14 0.93
C TYR A 350 32.69 -7.40 0.09
N LEU A 351 33.73 -7.55 -0.71
CA LEU A 351 33.92 -8.61 -1.67
C LEU A 351 35.23 -9.32 -1.39
N ASP A 352 35.20 -10.64 -1.43
CA ASP A 352 36.37 -11.49 -1.19
C ASP A 352 37.26 -11.52 -2.44
N MET A 353 38.46 -10.95 -2.35
CA MET A 353 39.43 -10.89 -3.45
C MET A 353 39.96 -12.27 -3.88
N SER A 354 39.82 -13.30 -3.04
CA SER A 354 40.20 -14.68 -3.40
C SER A 354 39.22 -15.34 -4.39
N GLN A 355 38.08 -14.71 -4.65
CA GLN A 355 37.07 -15.20 -5.59
C GLN A 355 37.19 -14.51 -6.96
N GLU A 356 36.77 -15.19 -8.02
CA GLU A 356 36.69 -14.62 -9.36
C GLU A 356 35.76 -13.40 -9.38
N PHE A 357 36.27 -12.19 -9.67
CA PHE A 357 35.45 -10.97 -9.63
C PHE A 357 34.35 -10.99 -10.71
N SER A 358 34.60 -11.70 -11.81
CA SER A 358 33.61 -11.94 -12.87
C SER A 358 32.34 -12.63 -12.35
N SER A 359 32.45 -13.48 -11.32
CA SER A 359 31.31 -14.14 -10.68
C SER A 359 30.49 -13.19 -9.78
N LEU A 360 31.12 -12.13 -9.26
CA LEU A 360 30.51 -11.14 -8.36
C LEU A 360 29.59 -10.14 -9.10
N LEU A 361 29.75 -10.02 -10.43
CA LEU A 361 28.85 -9.29 -11.32
C LEU A 361 27.46 -9.93 -11.47
N ASN A 362 27.34 -11.23 -11.23
CA ASN A 362 26.14 -12.00 -11.53
C ASN A 362 25.16 -12.17 -10.37
N ARG A 363 25.28 -11.37 -9.30
CA ARG A 363 24.20 -11.32 -8.31
C ARG A 363 24.06 -9.99 -7.60
N ASP A 364 25.15 -9.33 -7.20
CA ASP A 364 25.04 -8.24 -6.22
C ASP A 364 25.22 -6.85 -6.86
N PHE A 365 26.12 -6.69 -7.83
CA PHE A 365 26.30 -5.42 -8.56
C PHE A 365 25.10 -5.10 -9.47
N THR A 366 24.61 -6.05 -10.28
CA THR A 366 23.41 -5.84 -11.11
C THR A 366 22.18 -5.55 -10.24
N ASN A 367 22.09 -6.16 -9.06
CA ASN A 367 21.02 -5.86 -8.10
C ASN A 367 21.17 -4.46 -7.48
N HIS A 368 22.37 -3.95 -7.23
CA HIS A 368 22.58 -2.59 -6.68
C HIS A 368 22.52 -1.47 -7.73
N VAL A 369 22.90 -1.76 -8.98
CA VAL A 369 22.87 -0.81 -10.11
C VAL A 369 21.47 -0.70 -10.74
N VAL A 370 20.65 -1.76 -10.64
CA VAL A 370 19.34 -1.85 -11.34
C VAL A 370 18.13 -1.87 -10.40
N LYS A 371 18.27 -2.14 -9.10
CA LYS A 371 17.08 -2.19 -8.21
C LYS A 371 16.84 -0.85 -7.54
N THR A 372 15.79 -0.17 -7.99
CA THR A 372 15.11 0.78 -7.13
C THR A 372 14.06 -0.01 -6.34
N VAL A 373 14.19 -0.03 -5.01
CA VAL A 373 13.10 -0.50 -4.13
C VAL A 373 12.06 0.60 -4.13
N GLN A 374 10.94 0.36 -4.81
CA GLN A 374 9.79 1.24 -4.66
C GLN A 374 9.07 0.81 -3.38
N GLU A 375 9.11 1.67 -2.37
CA GLU A 375 8.34 1.43 -1.15
C GLU A 375 6.85 1.28 -1.50
N GLY A 376 6.22 0.24 -0.94
CA GLY A 376 4.81 -0.02 -1.13
C GLY A 376 3.97 1.13 -0.57
N ARG A 377 2.88 1.47 -1.29
CA ARG A 377 1.98 2.53 -0.84
C ARG A 377 1.30 2.14 0.45
N VAL A 378 1.00 3.13 1.27
CA VAL A 378 0.24 2.96 2.50
C VAL A 378 -1.20 3.36 2.26
N TYR A 379 -2.15 2.55 2.69
CA TYR A 379 -3.57 2.85 2.60
C TYR A 379 -4.22 2.85 3.98
N ARG A 380 -5.19 3.74 4.15
CA ARG A 380 -6.14 3.70 5.24
C ARG A 380 -7.45 3.14 4.70
N VAL A 381 -7.83 1.97 5.19
CA VAL A 381 -9.11 1.32 4.89
C VAL A 381 -10.07 1.61 6.03
N VAL A 382 -11.20 2.23 5.72
CA VAL A 382 -12.29 2.50 6.65
C VAL A 382 -13.46 1.62 6.25
N ASN A 383 -13.87 0.74 7.16
CA ASN A 383 -15.03 -0.12 7.01
C ASN A 383 -16.14 0.37 7.95
N GLU A 384 -17.29 0.73 7.41
CA GLU A 384 -18.47 1.15 8.17
C GLU A 384 -19.62 0.18 7.88
N LYS A 385 -19.97 -0.65 8.87
CA LYS A 385 -21.12 -1.54 8.83
C LYS A 385 -22.32 -0.90 9.52
N TYR A 386 -23.46 -0.88 8.83
CA TYR A 386 -24.74 -0.40 9.30
C TYR A 386 -25.68 -1.59 9.43
N ASP A 387 -26.06 -1.95 10.64
CA ASP A 387 -27.07 -2.96 10.94
C ASP A 387 -28.40 -2.25 11.21
N PHE A 388 -29.40 -2.53 10.38
CA PHE A 388 -30.77 -2.07 10.52
C PHE A 388 -31.58 -3.16 11.20
N LEU A 389 -32.20 -2.84 12.33
CA LEU A 389 -33.09 -3.72 13.07
C LEU A 389 -34.42 -3.00 13.25
N ALA A 390 -35.50 -3.56 12.71
CA ALA A 390 -36.85 -3.07 12.93
C ALA A 390 -37.65 -4.11 13.71
N GLU A 391 -38.43 -3.68 14.69
CA GLU A 391 -39.33 -4.52 15.45
C GLU A 391 -40.72 -3.88 15.45
N ALA A 392 -41.73 -4.64 15.02
CA ALA A 392 -43.12 -4.22 15.08
C ALA A 392 -43.89 -5.18 15.98
N HIS A 393 -44.49 -4.64 17.04
CA HIS A 393 -45.38 -5.36 17.94
C HIS A 393 -46.80 -4.89 17.70
N VAL A 394 -47.71 -5.81 17.40
CA VAL A 394 -49.11 -5.51 17.04
C VAL A 394 -50.03 -6.28 17.97
N VAL A 395 -51.02 -5.58 18.53
CA VAL A 395 -52.09 -6.13 19.37
C VAL A 395 -53.44 -5.72 18.79
N LEU A 396 -54.30 -6.69 18.47
CA LEU A 396 -55.66 -6.42 17.97
C LEU A 396 -56.56 -5.89 19.08
N LYS A 397 -57.41 -4.91 18.75
CA LYS A 397 -58.44 -4.41 19.67
C LYS A 397 -59.65 -5.36 19.68
N PRO A 398 -60.28 -5.60 20.84
CA PRO A 398 -61.55 -6.33 20.90
C PRO A 398 -62.63 -5.58 20.09
N LYS A 399 -63.38 -6.28 19.22
CA LYS A 399 -64.52 -5.68 18.51
C LYS A 399 -65.61 -5.27 19.51
N ALA A 400 -65.72 -3.99 19.82
CA ALA A 400 -66.87 -3.39 20.49
C ALA A 400 -67.90 -2.88 19.44
N PRO A 401 -69.21 -2.76 19.77
CA PRO A 401 -70.22 -2.30 18.83
C PRO A 401 -69.95 -0.85 18.41
N VAL A 402 -70.05 -0.59 17.10
CA VAL A 402 -69.77 0.71 16.47
C VAL A 402 -70.60 1.84 17.12
N GLN A 403 -69.93 2.86 17.68
CA GLN A 403 -70.48 4.20 17.81
C GLN A 403 -69.41 5.28 17.51
N ASN A 404 -69.62 5.93 16.37
CA ASN A 404 -69.14 7.23 15.85
C ASN A 404 -67.61 7.53 15.83
N PRO A 405 -67.11 8.05 14.70
CA PRO A 405 -65.69 8.32 14.50
C PRO A 405 -65.25 9.55 15.28
N VAL A 406 -64.26 9.40 16.17
CA VAL A 406 -63.53 10.52 16.74
C VAL A 406 -62.22 10.66 15.98
N GLU A 407 -61.97 11.86 15.47
CA GLU A 407 -60.73 12.27 14.82
C GLU A 407 -59.55 12.17 15.81
N VAL A 408 -58.56 11.30 15.55
CA VAL A 408 -57.43 11.06 16.47
C VAL A 408 -56.15 11.80 16.02
N LYS A 409 -55.64 12.64 16.92
CA LYS A 409 -54.32 13.30 16.86
C LYS A 409 -53.20 12.34 17.27
N PRO A 410 -51.98 12.45 16.69
CA PRO A 410 -50.84 11.61 17.08
C PRO A 410 -50.41 11.90 18.53
N VAL A 411 -50.31 10.85 19.36
CA VAL A 411 -49.83 10.92 20.75
C VAL A 411 -48.52 10.13 20.85
N GLY A 412 -47.45 10.79 21.32
CA GLY A 412 -46.27 10.14 21.90
C GLY A 412 -45.13 9.73 20.95
N ASN A 413 -44.62 10.64 20.10
CA ASN A 413 -43.38 10.37 19.34
C ASN A 413 -42.14 10.66 20.21
N THR A 414 -41.20 9.72 20.32
CA THR A 414 -39.92 9.96 20.99
C THR A 414 -38.88 10.50 20.02
N THR A 415 -38.07 11.47 20.46
CA THR A 415 -36.90 11.93 19.70
C THR A 415 -35.79 10.88 19.75
N PRO A 416 -35.05 10.64 18.65
CA PRO A 416 -34.00 9.62 18.61
C PRO A 416 -32.94 9.86 19.69
N VAL A 417 -32.61 8.79 20.43
CA VAL A 417 -31.60 8.83 21.51
C VAL A 417 -30.26 8.31 20.98
N TYR A 418 -29.17 8.98 21.34
CA TYR A 418 -27.82 8.70 20.85
C TYR A 418 -26.96 8.02 21.93
N HIS A 419 -26.40 6.84 21.61
CA HIS A 419 -25.39 6.18 22.45
C HIS A 419 -24.13 5.90 21.62
N THR A 420 -22.96 6.26 22.16
CA THR A 420 -21.65 6.01 21.53
C THR A 420 -20.77 5.28 22.52
N GLU A 421 -20.20 4.15 22.10
CA GLU A 421 -19.26 3.36 22.91
C GLU A 421 -17.98 3.09 22.11
N THR A 422 -16.83 3.24 22.78
CA THR A 422 -15.54 2.76 22.28
C THR A 422 -15.24 1.40 22.91
N VAL A 423 -15.18 0.35 22.10
CA VAL A 423 -14.93 -1.01 22.60
C VAL A 423 -13.41 -1.24 22.73
N SER A 424 -12.89 -1.13 23.95
CA SER A 424 -11.44 -1.25 24.24
C SER A 424 -10.92 -2.69 24.43
N LYS A 425 -11.70 -3.74 24.15
CA LYS A 425 -11.24 -5.13 24.37
C LYS A 425 -10.64 -5.75 23.12
N LYS A 426 -9.31 -5.89 23.12
CA LYS A 426 -8.58 -6.88 22.31
C LYS A 426 -9.03 -8.27 22.74
N ALA A 427 -9.83 -8.96 21.93
CA ALA A 427 -10.04 -10.39 22.12
C ALA A 427 -8.74 -11.11 21.72
N GLU A 428 -7.96 -11.56 22.71
CA GLU A 428 -6.86 -12.48 22.45
C GLU A 428 -7.44 -13.84 22.06
N LEU A 429 -7.15 -14.28 20.83
CA LEU A 429 -7.35 -15.66 20.40
C LEU A 429 -6.45 -16.60 21.24
N PRO A 430 -6.92 -17.81 21.58
CA PRO A 430 -6.10 -18.76 22.33
C PRO A 430 -4.84 -19.12 21.54
N LYS A 431 -3.70 -19.10 22.23
CA LYS A 431 -2.44 -19.65 21.72
C LYS A 431 -2.56 -21.17 21.65
N THR A 432 -2.45 -21.74 20.46
CA THR A 432 -2.02 -23.14 20.31
C THR A 432 -0.96 -23.21 19.24
N GLY A 433 0.24 -23.61 19.66
CA GLY A 433 1.23 -24.23 18.81
C GLY A 433 1.40 -25.67 19.29
N THR A 434 1.33 -26.62 18.36
CA THR A 434 2.05 -27.89 18.36
C THR A 434 1.92 -28.50 16.95
N GLN A 435 3.01 -29.08 16.46
CA GLN A 435 3.23 -29.50 15.08
C GLN A 435 2.45 -30.73 14.62
N ALA A 436 2.28 -30.81 13.29
CA ALA A 436 1.95 -31.96 12.42
C ALA A 436 0.52 -32.54 12.58
N SER A 437 -0.27 -32.84 11.54
CA SER A 437 0.02 -33.25 10.16
C SER A 437 -1.21 -33.06 9.25
N SER A 438 -0.95 -32.91 7.95
CA SER A 438 -1.81 -33.19 6.78
C SER A 438 -3.30 -32.81 6.81
N GLY A 439 -3.65 -31.76 6.05
CA GLY A 439 -5.00 -31.59 5.49
C GLY A 439 -5.52 -30.15 5.50
N LEU A 440 -5.59 -29.54 4.31
CA LEU A 440 -6.32 -28.29 3.99
C LEU A 440 -5.79 -26.97 4.60
N ALA A 441 -4.84 -26.35 3.89
CA ALA A 441 -4.66 -24.90 3.87
C ALA A 441 -4.22 -24.45 2.47
N ALA A 442 -5.20 -24.20 1.60
CA ALA A 442 -5.01 -23.51 0.33
C ALA A 442 -6.30 -22.76 -0.02
N ALA A 443 -6.40 -21.51 0.43
CA ALA A 443 -7.31 -20.51 -0.13
C ALA A 443 -6.70 -19.12 0.13
N GLY A 444 -5.57 -18.87 -0.54
CA GLY A 444 -5.02 -17.53 -0.71
C GLY A 444 -5.91 -16.71 -1.62
N LEU A 445 -6.21 -15.47 -1.21
CA LEU A 445 -6.91 -14.49 -2.03
C LEU A 445 -6.01 -14.06 -3.20
N VAL A 446 -6.40 -14.51 -4.39
CA VAL A 446 -5.86 -14.09 -5.69
C VAL A 446 -6.22 -12.62 -5.94
N LEU A 447 -5.21 -11.80 -6.24
CA LEU A 447 -5.37 -10.52 -6.94
C LEU A 447 -5.94 -10.80 -8.34
N LEU A 448 -7.17 -10.36 -8.64
CA LEU A 448 -7.66 -10.32 -10.01
C LEU A 448 -7.17 -9.06 -10.73
N ALA A 449 -6.23 -9.26 -11.63
CA ALA A 449 -6.07 -8.47 -12.84
C ALA A 449 -7.05 -8.96 -13.93
N ALA A 450 -7.30 -8.08 -14.91
CA ALA A 450 -8.05 -8.26 -16.17
C ALA A 450 -9.58 -8.14 -16.11
N VAL A 451 -10.12 -7.04 -16.64
CA VAL A 451 -10.88 -7.04 -17.92
C VAL A 451 -10.70 -5.67 -18.60
N SER A 452 -9.84 -5.62 -19.60
CA SER A 452 -9.82 -4.56 -20.63
C SER A 452 -10.69 -5.05 -21.78
N GLY A 453 -11.88 -4.49 -21.96
CA GLY A 453 -12.70 -4.73 -23.14
C GLY A 453 -12.31 -3.78 -24.27
N LEU A 454 -11.38 -4.21 -25.13
CA LEU A 454 -11.26 -3.70 -26.50
C LEU A 454 -11.95 -4.73 -27.41
N THR A 455 -13.15 -4.44 -27.88
CA THR A 455 -13.79 -5.21 -28.96
C THR A 455 -13.26 -4.69 -30.29
N VAL A 456 -12.32 -5.43 -30.89
CA VAL A 456 -12.01 -5.28 -32.32
C VAL A 456 -13.05 -6.08 -33.10
N VAL A 457 -13.90 -5.38 -33.84
CA VAL A 457 -14.78 -5.96 -34.84
C VAL A 457 -13.91 -6.34 -36.04
N THR A 458 -13.68 -7.63 -36.26
CA THR A 458 -13.23 -8.11 -37.58
C THR A 458 -14.45 -8.44 -38.42
N LYS A 459 -14.65 -7.57 -39.41
CA LYS A 459 -15.61 -7.70 -40.49
C LYS A 459 -15.23 -8.93 -41.34
N LYS A 460 -16.17 -9.86 -41.50
CA LYS A 460 -16.12 -10.90 -42.53
C LYS A 460 -16.16 -10.22 -43.90
N GLU A 461 -15.21 -10.53 -44.76
CA GLU A 461 -15.40 -10.42 -46.21
C GLU A 461 -15.23 -11.80 -46.84
N GLU A 462 -16.27 -12.18 -47.58
CA GLU A 462 -16.33 -13.33 -48.47
C GLU A 462 -15.43 -13.13 -49.69
N LYS A 463 -14.55 -14.07 -49.98
CA LYS A 463 -14.64 -14.98 -51.14
C LYS A 463 -13.46 -15.93 -51.18
#